data_AF-A0A367KXW5-F1
#
_entry.id   AF-A0A367KXW5-F1
#
_cell.length_a   1.000
_cell.length_b   1.000
_cell.length_c   1.000
_cell.angle_alpha   90.00
_cell.angle_beta   90.00
_cell.angle_gamma   90.00
#
_symmetry.space_group_name_H-M   'P 1'
#
loop_
_entity.id
_entity.type
_entity.pdbx_description
1 polymer ?
#
loop_
_entity_poly.entity_id
_entity_poly.type
_entity_poly.pdbx_seq_one_letter_code
_entity_poly.pdbx_strand_id
1 'polypeptide(L)'
;MSNNKQPLEGLTIRIWDVDNKDDKKKGSEGFREYTEQIGSTDLKHTVHKWDKKEKKQDTKQGLKKSTRDWAAEDKKLNQVQELSLVSRSDNNDSNQSLKTVALQHELWSLILSKVSVIQDDFDKKQWDPIVDLLRKLREGVYASHWSEGNYGFAIQVFQLSIDCAIKAGRYEELAKSLVGLIENLYVVLKASALGINTC
;
A
#
# COMPACT_ATOMS: atom_id res chain seq x y z
N MET A 1 15.13 33.13 45.01
CA MET A 1 14.98 33.76 43.68
C MET A 1 15.31 32.71 42.64
N SER A 2 14.29 32.16 41.98
CA SER A 2 14.45 31.10 40.97
C SER A 2 14.95 31.73 39.67
N ASN A 3 16.19 31.44 39.29
CA ASN A 3 16.76 31.81 37.99
C ASN A 3 16.13 30.94 36.91
N ASN A 4 15.14 31.49 36.21
CA ASN A 4 14.54 30.90 35.01
C ASN A 4 15.57 31.00 33.86
N LYS A 5 16.53 30.07 33.82
CA LYS A 5 17.48 29.97 32.70
C LYS A 5 16.70 29.53 31.47
N GLN A 6 16.61 30.40 30.47
CA GLN A 6 16.05 30.04 29.16
C GLN A 6 16.84 28.85 28.60
N PRO A 7 16.17 27.86 27.99
CA PRO A 7 16.85 26.73 27.37
C PRO A 7 17.77 27.24 26.25
N LEU A 8 18.96 26.64 26.16
CA LEU A 8 19.92 26.93 25.10
C LEU A 8 19.31 26.47 23.77
N GLU A 9 19.11 27.41 22.85
CA GLU A 9 18.59 27.14 21.50
C GLU A 9 19.70 26.50 20.64
N GLY A 10 19.37 25.38 19.98
CA GLY A 10 20.24 24.61 19.09
C GLY A 10 20.13 25.06 17.64
N LEU A 11 20.23 24.11 16.69
CA LEU A 11 20.18 24.42 15.26
C LEU A 11 18.81 24.98 14.84
N THR A 12 18.82 26.06 14.05
CA THR A 12 17.60 26.68 13.49
C THR A 12 17.55 26.50 11.97
N ILE A 13 16.44 25.98 11.46
CA ILE A 13 16.17 25.80 10.02
C ILE A 13 15.00 26.70 9.61
N ARG A 14 15.17 27.42 8.49
CA ARG A 14 14.12 28.26 7.88
C ARG A 14 13.72 27.73 6.50
N ILE A 15 12.43 27.52 6.30
CA ILE A 15 11.85 27.05 5.04
C ILE A 15 10.95 28.16 4.48
N TRP A 16 11.33 28.69 3.32
CA TRP A 16 10.57 29.71 2.60
C TRP A 16 9.44 29.06 1.80
N ASP A 17 8.22 29.54 1.98
CA ASP A 17 7.07 29.07 1.21
C ASP A 17 7.05 29.87 -0.12
N VAL A 18 7.38 29.21 -1.24
CA VAL A 18 7.42 29.81 -2.59
C VAL A 18 6.08 29.58 -3.29
N ASP A 19 5.50 30.65 -3.85
CA ASP A 19 4.21 30.60 -4.55
C ASP A 19 4.19 29.61 -5.73
N ASN A 20 3.26 28.66 -5.68
CA ASN A 20 2.91 27.82 -6.81
C ASN A 20 1.72 28.46 -7.55
N LYS A 21 1.90 28.83 -8.82
CA LYS A 21 0.99 29.75 -9.55
C LYS A 21 -0.40 29.20 -9.89
N ASP A 22 -0.70 27.94 -9.60
CA ASP A 22 -1.93 27.28 -10.07
C ASP A 22 -3.09 27.20 -9.06
N ASP A 23 -2.89 27.62 -7.81
CA ASP A 23 -3.96 27.58 -6.80
C ASP A 23 -4.60 28.95 -6.54
N LYS A 24 -5.88 29.08 -6.96
CA LYS A 24 -6.75 30.25 -6.71
C LYS A 24 -7.11 30.48 -5.22
N LYS A 25 -6.42 29.85 -4.28
CA LYS A 25 -6.57 30.10 -2.84
C LYS A 25 -5.30 30.76 -2.31
N LYS A 26 -5.29 32.10 -2.31
CA LYS A 26 -4.24 32.93 -1.71
C LYS A 26 -3.98 32.51 -0.25
N GLY A 27 -2.92 31.75 -0.03
CA GLY A 27 -2.22 31.65 1.25
C GLY A 27 -1.04 32.61 1.23
N SER A 28 -0.85 33.36 2.31
CA SER A 28 0.13 34.43 2.50
C SER A 28 1.59 33.98 2.33
N GLU A 29 2.41 34.82 1.67
CA GLU A 29 3.89 34.77 1.66
C GLU A 29 4.45 34.68 3.10
N GLY A 30 5.45 33.82 3.33
CA GLY A 30 6.05 33.63 4.65
C GLY A 30 7.17 32.60 4.69
N PHE A 31 7.71 32.37 5.89
CA PHE A 31 8.65 31.27 6.14
C PHE A 31 8.35 30.58 7.48
N ARG A 32 8.68 29.30 7.55
CA ARG A 32 8.58 28.47 8.76
C ARG A 32 9.95 28.31 9.38
N GLU A 33 10.06 28.56 10.67
CA GLU A 33 11.28 28.40 11.46
C GLU A 33 11.12 27.23 12.44
N TYR A 34 12.11 26.33 12.44
CA TYR A 34 12.23 25.21 13.37
C TYR A 34 13.53 25.37 14.14
N THR A 35 13.44 25.45 15.47
CA THR A 35 14.60 25.56 16.35
C THR A 35 14.65 24.37 17.29
N GLU A 36 15.77 23.66 17.26
CA GLU A 36 16.05 22.59 18.21
C GLU A 36 16.22 23.17 19.61
N GLN A 37 15.66 22.51 20.62
CA GLN A 37 15.88 22.87 22.03
C GLN A 37 16.81 21.82 22.63
N ILE A 38 18.03 22.21 22.97
CA ILE A 38 19.03 21.29 23.51
C ILE A 38 18.50 20.71 24.82
N GLY A 39 18.28 19.39 24.85
CA GLY A 39 17.72 18.66 25.99
C GLY A 39 16.21 18.40 25.93
N SER A 40 15.53 18.74 24.82
CA SER A 40 14.13 18.41 24.56
C SER A 40 14.00 17.66 23.23
N THR A 41 13.10 16.68 23.17
CA THR A 41 12.72 16.02 21.91
C THR A 41 11.75 16.86 21.08
N ASP A 42 11.24 17.95 21.65
CA ASP A 42 10.26 18.81 21.00
C ASP A 42 10.93 19.96 20.24
N LEU A 43 10.58 20.11 18.97
CA LEU A 43 11.04 21.21 18.13
C LEU A 43 10.18 22.45 18.36
N LYS A 44 10.82 23.59 18.62
CA LYS A 44 10.13 24.89 18.67
C LYS A 44 9.82 25.33 17.25
N HIS A 45 8.54 25.41 16.92
CA HIS A 45 8.06 25.81 15.59
C HIS A 45 7.40 27.19 15.63
N THR A 46 7.89 28.09 14.77
CA THR A 46 7.34 29.45 14.62
C THR A 46 7.04 29.73 13.15
N VAL A 47 5.83 30.23 12.85
CA VAL A 47 5.43 30.58 11.49
C VAL A 47 5.43 32.10 11.34
N HIS A 48 6.22 32.61 10.41
CA HIS A 48 6.27 34.03 10.06
C HIS A 48 5.50 34.27 8.78
N LYS A 49 4.35 34.96 8.89
CA LYS A 49 3.56 35.40 7.74
C LYS A 49 3.82 36.87 7.48
N TRP A 50 3.97 37.24 6.21
CA TRP A 50 4.03 38.63 5.78
C TRP A 50 2.60 39.11 5.49
N ASP A 51 1.97 39.75 6.47
CA ASP A 51 0.63 40.30 6.27
C ASP A 51 0.67 41.60 5.46
N LYS A 52 0.11 41.58 4.25
CA LYS A 52 -0.44 42.80 3.63
C LYS A 52 -1.87 42.99 4.14
N LYS A 53 -1.99 43.89 5.11
CA LYS A 53 -3.21 44.49 5.69
C LYS A 53 -4.00 43.62 6.67
N GLU A 54 -3.87 44.04 7.92
CA GLU A 54 -4.74 43.81 9.09
C GLU A 54 -6.17 43.37 8.76
N LYS A 55 -6.51 42.13 9.14
CA LYS A 55 -7.78 41.82 9.81
C LYS A 55 -7.54 40.74 10.86
N LYS A 56 -7.60 41.16 12.13
CA LYS A 56 -7.70 40.28 13.30
C LYS A 56 -8.89 39.32 13.14
N GLN A 57 -8.59 38.03 13.00
CA GLN A 57 -9.47 36.95 13.43
C GLN A 57 -8.59 35.87 14.05
N ASP A 58 -8.63 35.79 15.38
CA ASP A 58 -8.11 34.66 16.14
C ASP A 58 -8.81 33.38 15.67
N THR A 59 -8.20 32.69 14.72
CA THR A 59 -8.56 31.31 14.39
C THR A 59 -7.52 30.42 15.06
N LYS A 60 -7.94 29.75 16.13
CA LYS A 60 -7.20 28.60 16.70
C LYS A 60 -7.12 27.50 15.63
N GLN A 61 -6.16 27.59 14.72
CA GLN A 61 -5.81 26.53 13.78
C GLN A 61 -4.99 25.46 14.51
N GLY A 62 -5.68 24.63 15.28
CA GLY A 62 -5.15 23.32 15.67
C GLY A 62 -5.12 22.37 14.46
N LEU A 63 -4.23 21.39 14.50
CA LEU A 63 -4.22 20.26 13.56
C LEU A 63 -5.64 19.69 13.41
N LYS A 64 -6.17 19.68 12.18
CA LYS A 64 -7.41 18.95 11.90
C LYS A 64 -7.17 17.48 12.24
N LYS A 65 -8.00 16.92 13.11
CA LYS A 65 -7.99 15.47 13.38
C LYS A 65 -8.14 14.74 12.04
N SER A 66 -7.25 13.76 11.83
CA SER A 66 -7.34 12.83 10.71
C SER A 66 -8.75 12.23 10.69
N THR A 67 -9.44 12.32 9.55
CA THR A 67 -10.70 11.61 9.26
C THR A 67 -10.46 10.18 8.79
N ARG A 68 -9.22 9.68 8.86
CA ARG A 68 -8.89 8.31 8.49
C ARG A 68 -9.48 7.35 9.53
N ASP A 69 -10.48 6.59 9.09
CA ASP A 69 -11.09 5.53 9.87
C ASP A 69 -10.35 4.21 9.63
N TRP A 70 -9.42 3.90 10.53
CA TRP A 70 -8.65 2.66 10.49
C TRP A 70 -9.55 1.41 10.63
N ALA A 71 -10.69 1.51 11.33
CA ALA A 71 -11.59 0.38 11.51
C ALA A 71 -12.37 0.04 10.23
N ALA A 72 -12.62 1.03 9.36
CA ALA A 72 -13.24 0.80 8.06
C ALA A 72 -12.27 0.12 7.05
N GLU A 73 -10.98 0.46 7.10
CA GLU A 73 -9.93 -0.20 6.29
C GLU A 73 -9.78 -1.68 6.67
N ASP A 74 -9.70 -2.00 7.97
CA ASP A 74 -9.58 -3.39 8.45
C ASP A 74 -10.79 -4.25 8.05
N LYS A 75 -12.01 -3.67 8.08
CA LYS A 75 -13.22 -4.37 7.63
C LYS A 75 -13.19 -4.71 6.13
N LYS A 76 -12.67 -3.82 5.28
CA LYS A 76 -12.54 -4.07 3.84
C LYS A 76 -11.52 -5.18 3.55
N LEU A 77 -10.38 -5.18 4.25
CA LEU A 77 -9.36 -6.22 4.06
C LEU A 77 -9.87 -7.61 4.46
N ASN A 78 -10.65 -7.70 5.54
CA ASN A 78 -11.29 -8.95 5.94
C ASN A 78 -12.30 -9.46 4.90
N GLN A 79 -13.05 -8.55 4.24
CA GLN A 79 -13.99 -8.92 3.17
C GLN A 79 -13.28 -9.55 1.96
N VAL A 80 -12.11 -9.03 1.56
CA VAL A 80 -11.36 -9.56 0.41
C VAL A 80 -10.79 -10.96 0.69
N GLN A 81 -10.37 -11.22 1.93
CA GLN A 81 -9.88 -12.54 2.36
C GLN A 81 -11.01 -13.60 2.34
N GLU A 82 -12.23 -13.19 2.67
CA GLU A 82 -13.42 -14.05 2.73
C GLU A 82 -13.95 -14.44 1.35
N LEU A 83 -13.50 -13.77 0.27
CA LEU A 83 -13.92 -14.11 -1.09
C LEU A 83 -13.62 -15.58 -1.41
N SER A 84 -14.62 -16.23 -2.01
CA SER A 84 -14.53 -17.62 -2.48
C SER A 84 -13.52 -17.75 -3.63
N LEU A 85 -13.05 -18.98 -3.83
CA LEU A 85 -12.30 -19.33 -5.04
C LEU A 85 -13.14 -19.00 -6.28
N VAL A 86 -12.51 -18.46 -7.33
CA VAL A 86 -13.23 -18.12 -8.57
C VAL A 86 -13.83 -19.37 -9.22
N SER A 87 -13.15 -20.51 -9.08
CA SER A 87 -13.66 -21.82 -9.51
C SER A 87 -14.92 -22.30 -8.76
N ARG A 88 -15.27 -21.67 -7.64
CA ARG A 88 -16.39 -22.04 -6.76
C ARG A 88 -17.43 -20.94 -6.58
N SER A 89 -17.20 -19.74 -7.11
CA SER A 89 -18.19 -18.67 -7.09
C SER A 89 -19.23 -18.94 -8.17
N ASP A 90 -20.49 -19.16 -7.77
CA ASP A 90 -21.61 -19.22 -8.72
C ASP A 90 -21.67 -17.89 -9.50
N ASN A 91 -21.93 -17.97 -10.81
CA ASN A 91 -22.11 -16.79 -11.68
C ASN A 91 -23.26 -15.86 -11.24
N ASN A 92 -23.97 -16.19 -10.16
CA ASN A 92 -25.09 -15.46 -9.60
C ASN A 92 -24.71 -14.59 -8.38
N ASP A 93 -23.46 -14.67 -7.89
CA ASP A 93 -23.00 -13.87 -6.75
C ASP A 93 -22.60 -12.47 -7.23
N SER A 94 -23.56 -11.54 -7.12
CA SER A 94 -23.61 -10.33 -7.94
C SER A 94 -22.73 -9.17 -7.49
N ASN A 95 -21.91 -9.30 -6.45
CA ASN A 95 -21.24 -8.12 -5.89
C ASN A 95 -19.72 -8.11 -5.87
N GLN A 96 -19.00 -9.20 -5.63
CA GLN A 96 -17.52 -9.13 -5.59
C GLN A 96 -16.88 -10.48 -5.97
N SER A 97 -15.99 -10.45 -6.96
CA SER A 97 -15.23 -11.62 -7.40
C SER A 97 -13.78 -11.22 -7.65
N LEU A 98 -12.84 -12.15 -7.38
CA LEU A 98 -11.43 -11.98 -7.71
C LEU A 98 -11.15 -11.95 -9.23
N LYS A 99 -12.18 -11.98 -10.09
CA LYS A 99 -12.08 -11.57 -11.49
C LYS A 99 -11.76 -10.07 -11.64
N THR A 100 -12.13 -9.25 -10.66
CA THR A 100 -11.89 -7.80 -10.70
C THR A 100 -10.45 -7.47 -10.28
N VAL A 101 -9.70 -6.79 -11.14
CA VAL A 101 -8.27 -6.45 -10.93
C VAL A 101 -8.05 -5.62 -9.66
N ALA A 102 -8.97 -4.71 -9.33
CA ALA A 102 -8.86 -3.91 -8.08
C ALA A 102 -8.83 -4.80 -6.83
N LEU A 103 -9.72 -5.79 -6.74
CA LEU A 103 -9.78 -6.73 -5.62
C LEU A 103 -8.56 -7.65 -5.57
N GLN A 104 -7.98 -7.98 -6.73
CA GLN A 104 -6.71 -8.72 -6.80
C GLN A 104 -5.56 -7.93 -6.17
N HIS A 105 -5.45 -6.63 -6.45
CA HIS A 105 -4.43 -5.76 -5.85
C HIS A 105 -4.65 -5.54 -4.34
N GLU A 106 -5.90 -5.47 -3.89
CA GLU A 106 -6.22 -5.43 -2.46
C GLU A 106 -5.77 -6.73 -1.75
N LEU A 107 -6.11 -7.89 -2.33
CA LEU A 107 -5.66 -9.19 -1.81
C LEU A 107 -4.13 -9.32 -1.82
N TRP A 108 -3.49 -8.85 -2.89
CA TRP A 108 -2.03 -8.84 -3.00
C TRP A 108 -1.39 -8.01 -1.89
N SER A 109 -1.92 -6.82 -1.61
CA SER A 109 -1.42 -5.94 -0.54
C SER A 109 -1.56 -6.60 0.84
N LEU A 110 -2.68 -7.29 1.08
CA LEU A 110 -2.89 -8.07 2.29
C LEU A 110 -1.91 -9.25 2.41
N ILE A 111 -1.64 -9.96 1.31
CA ILE A 111 -0.67 -11.06 1.30
C ILE A 111 0.72 -10.52 1.65
N LEU A 112 1.17 -9.44 1.00
CA LEU A 112 2.49 -8.85 1.27
C LEU A 112 2.64 -8.40 2.72
N SER A 113 1.61 -7.81 3.31
CA SER A 113 1.66 -7.41 4.73
C SER A 113 1.76 -8.64 5.64
N LYS A 114 1.01 -9.71 5.38
CA LYS A 114 1.11 -10.96 6.15
C LYS A 114 2.47 -11.66 5.97
N VAL A 115 3.05 -11.62 4.77
CA VAL A 115 4.40 -12.17 4.53
C VAL A 115 5.46 -11.39 5.31
N SER A 116 5.33 -10.07 5.38
CA SER A 116 6.33 -9.20 6.04
C SER A 116 6.45 -9.41 7.56
N VAL A 117 5.43 -9.99 8.19
CA VAL A 117 5.43 -10.23 9.65
C VAL A 117 5.93 -11.61 10.04
N ILE A 118 6.12 -12.51 9.08
CA ILE A 118 6.64 -13.86 9.33
C ILE A 118 8.15 -13.76 9.54
N GLN A 119 8.60 -14.24 10.71
CA GLN A 119 10.03 -14.22 11.07
C GLN A 119 10.72 -15.55 10.75
N ASP A 120 9.99 -16.67 10.82
CA ASP A 120 10.51 -18.00 10.54
C ASP A 120 10.17 -18.41 9.10
N ASP A 121 11.21 -18.58 8.29
CA ASP A 121 11.10 -18.95 6.88
C ASP A 121 10.51 -20.34 6.64
N PHE A 122 10.41 -21.21 7.65
CA PHE A 122 9.89 -22.57 7.50
C PHE A 122 8.78 -22.93 8.51
N ASP A 123 8.16 -21.93 9.15
CA ASP A 123 6.97 -22.17 9.98
C ASP A 123 5.74 -22.45 9.10
N LYS A 124 5.52 -23.74 8.82
CA LYS A 124 4.38 -24.21 8.03
C LYS A 124 3.03 -23.63 8.49
N LYS A 125 2.81 -23.44 9.79
CA LYS A 125 1.51 -22.93 10.29
C LYS A 125 1.25 -21.49 9.87
N GLN A 126 2.30 -20.71 9.70
CA GLN A 126 2.21 -19.32 9.24
C GLN A 126 2.13 -19.25 7.71
N TRP A 127 2.88 -20.11 7.00
CA TRP A 127 2.92 -20.10 5.53
C TRP A 127 1.71 -20.77 4.87
N ASP A 128 1.12 -21.81 5.47
CA ASP A 128 -0.03 -22.55 4.89
C ASP A 128 -1.22 -21.62 4.53
N PRO A 129 -1.68 -20.72 5.42
CA PRO A 129 -2.73 -19.76 5.10
C PRO A 129 -2.37 -18.80 3.97
N ILE A 130 -1.09 -18.42 3.86
CA ILE A 130 -0.61 -17.52 2.79
C ILE A 130 -0.68 -18.22 1.44
N VAL A 131 -0.30 -19.49 1.40
CA VAL A 131 -0.41 -20.31 0.18
C VAL A 131 -1.86 -20.44 -0.28
N ASP A 132 -2.82 -20.57 0.64
CA ASP A 132 -4.25 -20.61 0.31
C ASP A 132 -4.76 -19.28 -0.26
N LEU A 133 -4.31 -18.14 0.29
CA LEU A 133 -4.64 -16.81 -0.26
C LEU A 133 -4.02 -16.63 -1.65
N LEU A 134 -2.75 -17.02 -1.83
CA LEU A 134 -2.09 -16.99 -3.13
C LEU A 134 -2.78 -17.89 -4.14
N ARG A 135 -3.31 -19.05 -3.73
CA ARG A 135 -4.12 -19.90 -4.60
C ARG A 135 -5.37 -19.18 -5.10
N LYS A 136 -6.11 -18.51 -4.21
CA LYS A 136 -7.27 -17.69 -4.60
C LYS A 136 -6.87 -16.60 -5.59
N LEU A 137 -5.75 -15.92 -5.32
CA LEU A 137 -5.26 -14.85 -6.17
C LEU A 137 -4.85 -15.35 -7.56
N ARG A 138 -4.13 -16.49 -7.65
CA ARG A 138 -3.75 -17.09 -8.94
C ARG A 138 -4.97 -17.46 -9.79
N GLU A 139 -6.03 -17.99 -9.18
CA GLU A 139 -7.29 -18.25 -9.89
C GLU A 139 -7.94 -16.96 -10.42
N GLY A 140 -7.91 -15.87 -9.63
CA GLY A 140 -8.38 -14.55 -10.07
C GLY A 140 -7.56 -13.96 -11.22
N VAL A 141 -6.22 -14.01 -11.12
CA VAL A 141 -5.30 -13.55 -12.17
C VAL A 141 -5.56 -14.32 -13.47
N TYR A 142 -5.72 -15.64 -13.40
CA TYR A 142 -6.04 -16.45 -14.57
C TYR A 142 -7.42 -16.08 -15.16
N ALA A 143 -8.45 -15.98 -14.33
CA ALA A 143 -9.81 -15.69 -14.77
C ALA A 143 -10.01 -14.27 -15.34
N SER A 144 -9.09 -13.35 -15.04
CA SER A 144 -9.04 -11.99 -15.58
C SER A 144 -8.15 -11.87 -16.82
N HIS A 145 -7.80 -12.99 -17.46
CA HIS A 145 -6.89 -13.04 -18.61
C HIS A 145 -5.51 -12.46 -18.28
N TRP A 146 -4.92 -12.96 -17.20
CA TRP A 146 -3.62 -12.51 -16.66
C TRP A 146 -3.65 -11.04 -16.24
N SER A 147 -4.72 -10.70 -15.51
CA SER A 147 -5.05 -9.35 -15.02
C SER A 147 -5.07 -8.29 -16.13
N GLU A 148 -5.87 -8.58 -17.16
CA GLU A 148 -6.14 -7.68 -18.30
C GLU A 148 -4.89 -7.24 -19.07
N GLY A 149 -3.90 -8.12 -19.18
CA GLY A 149 -2.64 -7.85 -19.89
C GLY A 149 -1.55 -7.23 -19.02
N ASN A 150 -1.78 -7.01 -17.72
CA ASN A 150 -0.72 -6.68 -16.78
C ASN A 150 0.08 -7.93 -16.38
N TYR A 151 0.85 -8.45 -17.33
CA TYR A 151 1.64 -9.66 -17.12
C TYR A 151 2.72 -9.50 -16.05
N GLY A 152 3.21 -8.27 -15.80
CA GLY A 152 4.18 -7.99 -14.74
C GLY A 152 3.62 -8.32 -13.36
N PHE A 153 2.37 -7.91 -13.09
CA PHE A 153 1.67 -8.27 -11.86
C PHE A 153 1.43 -9.79 -11.76
N ALA A 154 0.97 -10.42 -12.86
CA ALA A 154 0.76 -11.86 -12.88
C ALA A 154 2.05 -12.64 -12.56
N ILE A 155 3.19 -12.25 -13.14
CA ILE A 155 4.49 -12.89 -12.85
C ILE A 155 4.81 -12.79 -11.35
N GLN A 156 4.67 -11.60 -10.75
CA GLN A 156 4.95 -11.39 -9.33
C GLN A 156 4.11 -12.30 -8.43
N VAL A 157 2.81 -12.43 -8.72
CA VAL A 157 1.90 -13.31 -7.98
C VAL A 157 2.37 -14.76 -8.04
N PHE A 158 2.75 -15.24 -9.22
CA PHE A 158 3.19 -16.61 -9.41
C PHE A 158 4.58 -16.88 -8.79
N GLN A 159 5.51 -15.93 -8.85
CA GLN A 159 6.82 -16.02 -8.20
C GLN A 159 6.69 -16.09 -6.68
N LEU A 160 5.93 -15.17 -6.07
CA LEU A 160 5.72 -15.21 -4.63
C LEU A 160 5.02 -16.51 -4.19
N SER A 161 4.11 -17.01 -5.01
CA SER A 161 3.46 -18.30 -4.79
C SER A 161 4.41 -19.49 -4.75
N ILE A 162 5.41 -19.50 -5.63
CA ILE A 162 6.47 -20.52 -5.64
C ILE A 162 7.26 -20.45 -4.33
N ASP A 163 7.72 -19.26 -3.95
CA ASP A 163 8.51 -19.06 -2.74
C ASP A 163 7.73 -19.47 -1.48
N CYS A 164 6.50 -19.00 -1.34
CA CYS A 164 5.64 -19.36 -0.20
C CYS A 164 5.30 -20.85 -0.15
N ALA A 165 5.10 -21.51 -1.30
CA ALA A 165 4.84 -22.94 -1.35
C ALA A 165 6.05 -23.79 -0.93
N ILE A 166 7.27 -23.34 -1.26
CA ILE A 166 8.51 -23.96 -0.77
C ILE A 166 8.61 -23.81 0.75
N LYS A 167 8.42 -22.59 1.27
CA LYS A 167 8.46 -22.30 2.71
C LYS A 167 7.42 -23.09 3.52
N ALA A 168 6.22 -23.28 2.97
CA ALA A 168 5.17 -24.09 3.58
C ALA A 168 5.36 -25.61 3.43
N GLY A 169 6.28 -26.07 2.57
CA GLY A 169 6.40 -27.48 2.20
C GLY A 169 5.18 -28.03 1.42
N ARG A 170 4.45 -27.17 0.69
CA ARG A 170 3.26 -27.53 -0.08
C ARG A 170 3.58 -27.75 -1.55
N TYR A 171 4.20 -28.89 -1.85
CA TYR A 171 4.70 -29.21 -3.20
C TYR A 171 3.64 -29.28 -4.29
N GLU A 172 2.39 -29.61 -3.97
CA GLU A 172 1.29 -29.60 -4.94
C GLU A 172 0.99 -28.19 -5.46
N GLU A 173 1.00 -27.19 -4.56
CA GLU A 173 0.75 -25.79 -4.91
C GLU A 173 1.98 -25.17 -5.58
N LEU A 174 3.18 -25.61 -5.21
CA LEU A 174 4.42 -25.29 -5.92
C LEU A 174 4.34 -25.72 -7.38
N ALA A 175 4.01 -26.99 -7.65
CA ALA A 175 3.92 -27.52 -9.00
C ALA A 175 2.88 -26.75 -9.84
N LYS A 176 1.69 -26.49 -9.29
CA LYS A 176 0.65 -25.69 -9.97
C LYS A 176 1.11 -24.26 -10.27
N SER A 177 1.87 -23.66 -9.36
CA SER A 177 2.43 -22.31 -9.56
C SER A 177 3.48 -22.31 -10.67
N LEU A 178 4.38 -23.30 -10.68
CA LEU A 178 5.40 -23.45 -11.73
C LEU A 178 4.77 -23.68 -13.11
N VAL A 179 3.80 -24.58 -13.21
CA VAL A 179 3.07 -24.85 -14.46
C VAL A 179 2.37 -23.58 -14.94
N GLY A 180 1.62 -22.88 -14.07
CA GLY A 180 0.94 -21.65 -14.46
C GLY A 180 1.90 -20.53 -14.92
N LEU A 181 3.09 -20.45 -14.34
CA LEU A 181 4.10 -19.47 -14.76
C LEU A 181 4.77 -19.84 -16.08
N ILE A 182 5.26 -21.08 -16.19
CA ILE A 182 6.13 -21.52 -17.30
C ILE A 182 5.30 -21.90 -18.53
N GLU A 183 4.30 -22.77 -18.35
CA GLU A 183 3.56 -23.35 -19.47
C GLU A 183 2.43 -22.44 -19.95
N ASN A 184 1.90 -21.58 -19.08
CA ASN A 184 0.80 -20.70 -19.45
C ASN A 184 1.28 -19.26 -19.65
N LEU A 185 1.76 -18.59 -18.60
CA LEU A 185 2.05 -17.15 -18.65
C LEU A 185 3.22 -16.80 -19.57
N TYR A 186 4.35 -17.52 -19.50
CA TYR A 186 5.48 -17.26 -20.39
C TYR A 186 5.22 -17.63 -21.85
N VAL A 187 4.35 -18.61 -22.11
CA VAL A 187 3.91 -18.93 -23.47
C VAL A 187 3.11 -17.78 -24.07
N VAL A 188 2.16 -17.21 -23.32
CA VAL A 188 1.40 -16.02 -23.73
C VAL A 188 2.31 -14.83 -23.98
N LEU A 189 3.26 -14.56 -23.09
CA LEU A 189 4.23 -13.47 -23.26
C LEU A 189 5.12 -13.65 -24.49
N LYS A 190 5.58 -14.88 -24.74
CA LYS A 190 6.37 -15.20 -25.93
C LYS A 190 5.54 -14.98 -27.20
N ALA A 191 4.28 -15.40 -27.21
CA ALA A 191 3.39 -15.20 -28.35
C ALA A 191 3.10 -13.70 -28.59
N SER A 192 2.80 -12.95 -27.53
CA SER A 192 2.60 -11.49 -27.58
C SER A 192 3.84 -10.77 -28.11
N ALA A 193 5.04 -11.13 -27.64
CA ALA A 193 6.31 -10.56 -28.11
C ALA A 193 6.60 -10.86 -29.60
N LEU A 194 6.06 -11.98 -30.13
CA LEU A 194 6.19 -12.37 -31.53
C LEU A 194 5.05 -11.83 -32.41
N GLY A 195 4.11 -11.05 -31.86
CA GLY A 195 2.95 -10.54 -32.59
C GLY A 195 1.94 -11.62 -33.00
N ILE A 196 1.98 -12.78 -32.34
CA ILE A 196 1.06 -13.89 -32.59
C ILE A 196 -0.14 -13.71 -31.66
N ASN A 197 -1.31 -13.43 -32.23
CA ASN A 197 -2.55 -13.39 -31.46
C ASN A 197 -2.88 -14.81 -30.96
N THR A 198 -2.66 -15.05 -29.68
CA THR A 198 -3.20 -16.21 -28.96
C THR A 198 -4.55 -15.82 -28.39
N CYS A 199 -5.61 -16.26 -29.07
CA CYS A 199 -7.00 -16.17 -28.61
C CYS A 199 -7.28 -17.14 -27.47
#